data_AF-A0A5B0PEA2-F1
#
_entry.id   AF-A0A5B0PEA2-F1
#
_cell.length_a   1.000
_cell.length_b   1.000
_cell.length_c   1.000
_cell.angle_alpha   90.00
_cell.angle_beta   90.00
_cell.angle_gamma   90.00
#
_symmetry.space_group_name_H-M   'P 1'
#
loop_
_entity.id
_entity.type
_entity.pdbx_description
1 polymer ?
#
loop_
_entity_poly.entity_id
_entity_poly.type
_entity_poly.pdbx_seq_one_letter_code
_entity_poly.pdbx_strand_id
1 'polypeptide(L)'
;MRSTSYVHMVCHRTLLSGHINKSSSASLPLLQILLRQRLLECTHQTAILRAELQAACDSGDGQSGCIENIQEGIGALLTTLSTIRSSSTEAQSVVESITKEIRTLDLAKLNIESAIAGLKRLGMLVNAFDQLTRLAKGRKYRETASALQAVQSLSVHLDQLASSVPRVASLFKALQETQGLLRRTIMEEFSTAFEDKSVAINRGQLADSCLVIDALGPDARLVKKKSLFLKKLIGLWIAKAAATTIYML
;
A
#
# COMPACT_ATOMS: atom_id res chain seq x y z
N MET A 1 46.36 -60.50 -3.75
CA MET A 1 47.61 -59.91 -4.29
C MET A 1 47.25 -58.66 -5.06
N ARG A 2 47.97 -57.57 -4.77
CA ARG A 2 47.84 -56.23 -5.34
C ARG A 2 48.18 -56.23 -6.83
N SER A 3 47.51 -55.41 -7.64
CA SER A 3 48.15 -54.23 -8.26
C SER A 3 47.19 -53.34 -9.05
N THR A 4 47.29 -52.03 -8.79
CA THR A 4 47.17 -50.87 -9.72
C THR A 4 45.86 -50.69 -10.51
N SER A 5 44.99 -49.71 -10.21
CA SER A 5 45.17 -48.24 -10.01
C SER A 5 45.48 -47.48 -11.30
N TYR A 6 44.78 -46.35 -11.49
CA TYR A 6 44.72 -45.47 -12.68
C TYR A 6 43.95 -46.11 -13.84
N VAL A 7 42.70 -45.80 -14.16
CA VAL A 7 42.17 -44.50 -14.58
C VAL A 7 40.64 -44.58 -14.52
N HIS A 8 39.99 -44.10 -13.45
CA HIS A 8 38.65 -43.50 -13.55
C HIS A 8 38.23 -42.71 -12.31
N MET A 9 39.19 -42.05 -11.66
CA MET A 9 38.95 -41.14 -10.54
C MET A 9 39.24 -39.69 -10.95
N VAL A 10 38.69 -39.22 -12.09
CA VAL A 10 38.76 -37.80 -12.48
C VAL A 10 37.46 -37.28 -13.12
N CYS A 11 36.30 -37.79 -12.73
CA CYS A 11 35.03 -37.13 -13.07
C CYS A 11 34.04 -37.04 -11.89
N HIS A 12 34.57 -36.95 -10.68
CA HIS A 12 33.78 -36.63 -9.47
C HIS A 12 34.14 -35.26 -8.87
N ARG A 13 34.82 -34.39 -9.64
CA ARG A 13 35.16 -33.02 -9.21
C ARG A 13 34.36 -32.00 -10.03
N THR A 14 33.07 -31.95 -9.71
CA THR A 14 32.36 -30.73 -9.28
C THR A 14 32.89 -29.45 -9.93
N LEU A 15 32.14 -28.89 -10.88
CA LEU A 15 31.30 -27.73 -10.57
C LEU A 15 32.07 -26.74 -9.69
N LEU A 16 32.83 -25.81 -10.27
CA LEU A 16 33.15 -24.47 -9.74
C LEU A 16 34.38 -23.90 -10.48
N SER A 17 34.15 -23.34 -11.66
CA SER A 17 34.76 -22.08 -12.13
C SER A 17 34.49 -21.90 -13.61
N GLY A 18 34.11 -20.68 -13.98
CA GLY A 18 34.17 -20.23 -15.37
C GLY A 18 32.84 -19.70 -15.88
N HIS A 19 32.60 -18.42 -15.61
CA HIS A 19 31.79 -17.56 -16.47
C HIS A 19 32.10 -17.85 -17.96
N ILE A 20 31.15 -18.42 -18.70
CA ILE A 20 31.06 -18.19 -20.14
C ILE A 20 29.60 -17.94 -20.48
N ASN A 21 29.25 -16.66 -20.37
CA ASN A 21 28.22 -16.06 -21.19
C ASN A 21 28.64 -16.21 -22.68
N LYS A 22 27.65 -16.37 -23.58
CA LYS A 22 27.74 -16.44 -25.06
C LYS A 22 28.20 -17.78 -25.68
N SER A 23 27.26 -18.72 -25.83
CA SER A 23 27.04 -19.51 -27.07
C SER A 23 26.01 -20.62 -26.82
N SER A 24 24.74 -20.25 -26.61
CA SER A 24 23.63 -21.23 -26.55
C SER A 24 23.41 -22.02 -27.85
N SER A 25 24.14 -21.73 -28.94
CA SER A 25 24.07 -22.48 -30.21
C SER A 25 25.06 -23.65 -30.31
N ALA A 26 26.17 -23.65 -29.57
CA ALA A 26 27.20 -24.68 -29.68
C ALA A 26 26.94 -25.92 -28.81
N SER A 27 26.13 -25.79 -27.76
CA SER A 27 25.73 -26.90 -26.88
C SER A 27 24.51 -27.69 -27.39
N LEU A 28 23.71 -27.10 -28.29
CA LEU A 28 22.56 -27.74 -28.92
C LEU A 28 22.88 -29.02 -29.70
N PRO A 29 23.92 -29.09 -30.57
CA PRO A 29 24.23 -30.31 -31.30
C PRO A 29 24.69 -31.44 -30.37
N LEU A 30 25.47 -31.14 -29.32
CA LEU A 30 25.91 -32.13 -28.34
C LEU A 30 24.71 -32.68 -27.55
N LEU A 31 23.82 -31.80 -27.09
CA LEU A 31 22.62 -32.18 -26.35
C LEU A 31 21.67 -33.02 -27.23
N GLN A 32 21.55 -32.68 -28.52
CA GLN A 32 20.76 -33.44 -29.48
C GLN A 32 21.31 -34.86 -29.70
N ILE A 33 22.63 -35.01 -29.81
CA ILE A 33 23.28 -36.32 -29.94
C ILE A 33 23.04 -37.18 -28.70
N LEU A 34 23.22 -36.59 -27.50
CA LEU A 34 22.99 -37.30 -26.23
C LEU A 34 21.53 -37.71 -26.04
N LEU A 35 20.57 -36.82 -26.37
CA LEU A 35 19.15 -37.16 -26.33
C LEU A 35 18.82 -38.30 -27.29
N ARG A 36 19.37 -38.28 -28.51
CA ARG A 36 19.16 -39.34 -29.50
C ARG A 36 19.73 -40.67 -29.02
N GLN A 37 20.90 -40.66 -28.40
CA GLN A 37 21.50 -41.86 -27.80
C GLN A 37 20.63 -42.42 -26.67
N ARG A 38 20.13 -41.57 -25.77
CA ARG A 38 19.26 -42.00 -24.66
C ARG A 38 17.90 -42.49 -25.15
N LEU A 39 17.36 -41.89 -26.22
CA LEU A 39 16.15 -42.38 -26.86
C LEU A 39 16.37 -43.76 -27.45
N LEU A 40 17.47 -43.97 -28.19
CA LEU A 40 17.83 -45.25 -28.78
C LEU A 40 18.00 -46.34 -27.72
N GLU A 41 18.73 -46.03 -26.63
CA GLU A 41 18.90 -46.93 -25.49
C GLU A 41 17.55 -47.34 -24.90
N CYS A 42 16.65 -46.37 -24.66
CA CYS A 42 15.33 -46.65 -24.12
C CYS A 42 14.46 -47.49 -25.08
N THR A 43 14.53 -47.21 -26.39
CA THR A 43 13.83 -48.03 -27.40
C THR A 43 14.38 -49.45 -27.48
N HIS A 44 15.69 -49.63 -27.27
CA HIS A 44 16.31 -50.95 -27.26
C HIS A 44 15.92 -51.74 -26.02
N GLN A 45 15.95 -51.12 -24.84
CA GLN A 45 15.52 -51.74 -23.58
C GLN A 45 14.04 -52.16 -23.64
N THR A 46 13.17 -51.32 -24.21
CA THR A 46 11.75 -51.69 -24.40
C THR A 46 11.55 -52.80 -25.44
N ALA A 47 12.43 -52.92 -26.44
CA ALA A 47 12.41 -54.03 -27.40
C ALA A 47 12.89 -55.35 -26.77
N ILE A 48 13.93 -55.32 -25.94
CA ILE A 48 14.42 -56.49 -25.20
C ILE A 48 13.34 -56.99 -24.23
N LEU A 49 12.77 -56.11 -23.41
CA LEU A 49 11.72 -56.49 -22.46
C LEU A 49 10.49 -57.06 -23.18
N ARG A 50 10.14 -56.53 -24.37
CA ARG A 50 9.08 -57.13 -25.21
C ARG A 50 9.45 -58.53 -25.69
N ALA A 51 10.67 -58.74 -26.18
CA ALA A 51 11.11 -60.04 -26.67
C ALA A 51 11.16 -61.09 -25.54
N GLU A 52 11.62 -60.71 -24.34
CA GLU A 52 11.61 -61.56 -23.16
C GLU A 52 10.18 -61.93 -22.72
N LEU A 53 9.27 -60.95 -22.69
CA LEU A 53 7.86 -61.19 -22.40
C LEU A 53 7.20 -62.10 -23.44
N GLN A 54 7.52 -61.91 -24.72
CA GLN A 54 6.94 -62.68 -25.82
C GLN A 54 7.47 -64.12 -25.86
N ALA A 55 8.75 -64.33 -25.58
CA ALA A 55 9.33 -65.66 -25.38
C ALA A 55 8.75 -66.39 -24.16
N ALA A 56 8.45 -65.66 -23.08
CA ALA A 56 7.72 -66.21 -21.93
C ALA A 56 6.27 -66.59 -22.27
N CYS A 57 5.66 -65.96 -23.27
CA CYS A 57 4.30 -66.27 -23.74
C CYS A 57 4.24 -67.44 -24.73
N ASP A 58 5.25 -67.68 -25.57
CA ASP A 58 5.20 -68.74 -26.61
C ASP A 58 5.32 -70.18 -26.04
N SER A 59 5.59 -70.31 -24.74
CA SER A 59 5.54 -71.59 -24.01
C SER A 59 4.09 -71.95 -23.70
N GLY A 60 3.45 -72.77 -24.54
CA GLY A 60 2.00 -73.04 -24.61
C GLY A 60 1.26 -73.57 -23.37
N ASP A 61 1.90 -73.69 -22.21
CA ASP A 61 1.26 -74.02 -20.91
C ASP A 61 1.21 -72.82 -19.94
N GLY A 62 1.95 -71.75 -20.25
CA GLY A 62 2.06 -70.53 -19.42
C GLY A 62 1.24 -69.33 -19.89
N GLN A 63 0.57 -69.40 -21.05
CA GLN A 63 -0.18 -68.25 -21.61
C GLN A 63 -1.37 -67.83 -20.73
N SER A 64 -2.11 -68.79 -20.17
CA SER A 64 -3.22 -68.48 -19.26
C SER A 64 -2.73 -67.83 -17.97
N GLY A 65 -1.68 -68.37 -17.35
CA GLY A 65 -1.09 -67.78 -16.13
C GLY A 65 -0.39 -66.44 -16.39
N CYS A 66 0.21 -66.25 -17.57
CA CYS A 66 0.81 -64.98 -17.97
C CYS A 66 -0.25 -63.89 -18.17
N ILE A 67 -1.35 -64.21 -18.87
CA ILE A 67 -2.47 -63.28 -19.07
C ILE A 67 -3.15 -62.96 -17.73
N GLU A 68 -3.32 -63.95 -16.86
CA GLU A 68 -3.89 -63.76 -15.52
C GLU A 68 -3.00 -62.85 -14.65
N ASN A 69 -1.68 -63.09 -14.63
CA ASN A 69 -0.71 -62.23 -13.93
C ASN A 69 -0.69 -60.79 -14.50
N ILE A 70 -0.80 -60.62 -15.82
CA ILE A 70 -0.87 -59.31 -16.46
C ILE A 70 -2.18 -58.60 -16.08
N GLN A 71 -3.31 -59.31 -16.06
CA GLN A 71 -4.61 -58.75 -15.66
C GLN A 71 -4.61 -58.35 -14.18
N GLU A 72 -4.02 -59.16 -13.31
CA GLU A 72 -3.88 -58.86 -11.89
C GLU A 72 -2.98 -57.63 -11.66
N GLY A 73 -1.85 -57.54 -12.39
CA GLY A 73 -0.98 -56.37 -12.38
C GLY A 73 -1.66 -55.09 -12.89
N ILE A 74 -2.50 -55.18 -13.93
CA ILE A 74 -3.32 -54.07 -14.42
C ILE A 74 -4.34 -53.65 -13.37
N GLY A 75 -5.00 -54.61 -12.70
CA GLY A 75 -5.94 -54.34 -11.61
C GLY A 75 -5.28 -53.61 -10.43
N ALA A 76 -4.08 -54.04 -10.04
CA ALA A 76 -3.28 -53.39 -9.00
C ALA A 76 -2.85 -51.97 -9.42
N LEU A 77 -2.45 -51.77 -10.67
CA LEU A 77 -2.10 -50.45 -11.22
C LEU A 77 -3.29 -49.50 -11.26
N LEU A 78 -4.47 -49.96 -11.71
CA LEU A 78 -5.68 -49.15 -11.74
C LEU A 78 -6.15 -48.77 -10.34
N THR A 79 -6.03 -49.69 -9.39
CA THR A 79 -6.32 -49.41 -7.98
C THR A 79 -5.36 -48.36 -7.42
N THR A 80 -4.06 -48.51 -7.69
CA THR A 80 -3.04 -47.55 -7.27
C THR A 80 -3.27 -46.18 -7.92
N LEU A 81 -3.62 -46.14 -9.21
CA LEU A 81 -3.95 -44.92 -9.93
C LEU A 81 -5.18 -44.22 -9.33
N SER A 82 -6.22 -44.99 -8.97
CA SER A 82 -7.41 -44.46 -8.32
C SER A 82 -7.07 -43.85 -6.95
N THR A 83 -6.24 -44.53 -6.16
CA THR A 83 -5.78 -44.02 -4.86
C THR A 83 -4.94 -42.75 -5.01
N ILE A 84 -3.99 -42.72 -5.96
CA ILE A 84 -3.19 -41.52 -6.26
C ILE A 84 -4.11 -40.37 -6.68
N ARG A 85 -5.09 -40.64 -7.54
CA ARG A 85 -6.05 -39.62 -7.97
C ARG A 85 -6.86 -39.08 -6.79
N SER A 86 -7.39 -39.94 -5.95
CA SER A 86 -8.16 -39.54 -4.76
C SER A 86 -7.30 -38.72 -3.80
N SER A 87 -6.09 -39.20 -3.49
CA SER A 87 -5.14 -38.49 -2.62
C SER A 87 -4.72 -37.14 -3.21
N SER A 88 -4.52 -37.06 -4.53
CA SER A 88 -4.21 -35.81 -5.22
C SER A 88 -5.38 -34.82 -5.18
N THR A 89 -6.63 -35.29 -5.33
CA THR A 89 -7.80 -34.41 -5.23
C THR A 89 -8.00 -33.87 -3.81
N GLU A 90 -7.75 -34.70 -2.79
CA GLU A 90 -7.79 -34.28 -1.40
C GLU A 90 -6.69 -33.27 -1.11
N ALA A 91 -5.44 -33.54 -1.52
CA ALA A 91 -4.32 -32.62 -1.37
C ALA A 91 -4.58 -31.28 -2.07
N GLN A 92 -5.17 -31.29 -3.27
CA GLN A 92 -5.55 -30.07 -3.98
C GLN A 92 -6.58 -29.25 -3.18
N SER A 93 -7.61 -29.90 -2.63
CA SER A 93 -8.63 -29.24 -1.81
C SER A 93 -8.02 -28.62 -0.54
N VAL A 94 -7.08 -29.31 0.11
CA VAL A 94 -6.38 -28.80 1.29
C VAL A 94 -5.54 -27.58 0.93
N VAL A 95 -4.76 -27.64 -0.15
CA VAL A 95 -3.96 -26.50 -0.63
C VAL A 95 -4.84 -25.31 -1.00
N GLU A 96 -5.99 -25.55 -1.64
CA GLU A 96 -6.94 -24.50 -1.96
C GLU A 96 -7.48 -23.80 -0.70
N SER A 97 -7.85 -24.56 0.33
CA SER A 97 -8.28 -24.00 1.63
C SER A 97 -7.19 -23.14 2.26
N ILE A 98 -5.95 -23.66 2.31
CA ILE A 98 -4.79 -22.93 2.86
C ILE A 98 -4.57 -21.63 2.09
N THR A 99 -4.59 -21.66 0.75
CA THR A 99 -4.37 -20.44 -0.04
C THR A 99 -5.52 -19.43 0.11
N LYS A 100 -6.75 -19.89 0.34
CA LYS A 100 -7.87 -19.01 0.67
C LYS A 100 -7.66 -18.35 2.03
N GLU A 101 -7.26 -19.10 3.04
CA GLU A 101 -6.97 -18.58 4.38
C GLU A 101 -5.83 -17.56 4.35
N ILE A 102 -4.73 -17.85 3.64
CA ILE A 102 -3.62 -16.91 3.44
C ILE A 102 -4.13 -15.59 2.85
N ARG A 103 -4.97 -15.63 1.81
CA ARG A 103 -5.54 -14.40 1.23
C ARG A 103 -6.40 -13.64 2.24
N THR A 104 -7.22 -14.33 3.04
CA THR A 104 -8.04 -13.67 4.06
C THR A 104 -7.18 -13.05 5.16
N LEU A 105 -6.08 -13.71 5.53
CA LEU A 105 -5.11 -13.19 6.49
C LEU A 105 -4.39 -11.96 5.94
N ASP A 106 -4.01 -11.96 4.67
CA ASP A 106 -3.38 -10.81 4.01
C ASP A 106 -4.33 -9.61 3.97
N LEU A 107 -5.61 -9.83 3.66
CA LEU A 107 -6.62 -8.77 3.73
C LEU A 107 -6.81 -8.25 5.15
N ALA A 108 -6.87 -9.14 6.15
CA ALA A 108 -6.92 -8.74 7.55
C ALA A 108 -5.70 -7.90 7.95
N LYS A 109 -4.50 -8.31 7.53
CA LYS A 109 -3.26 -7.56 7.77
C LYS A 109 -3.32 -6.17 7.15
N LEU A 110 -3.72 -6.05 5.88
CA LEU A 110 -3.86 -4.75 5.19
C LEU A 110 -4.89 -3.84 5.88
N ASN A 111 -6.02 -4.41 6.31
CA ASN A 111 -7.03 -3.68 7.06
C ASN A 111 -6.49 -3.16 8.40
N ILE A 112 -5.71 -3.98 9.12
CA ILE A 112 -5.06 -3.58 10.37
C ILE A 112 -4.01 -2.49 10.13
N GLU A 113 -3.16 -2.63 9.10
CA GLU A 113 -2.18 -1.60 8.74
C GLU A 113 -2.84 -0.26 8.39
N SER A 114 -3.93 -0.31 7.62
CA SER A 114 -4.76 0.86 7.32
C SER A 114 -5.36 1.48 8.58
N ALA A 115 -5.89 0.66 9.50
CA ALA A 115 -6.43 1.12 10.77
C ALA A 115 -5.35 1.79 11.64
N ILE A 116 -4.14 1.22 11.72
CA ILE A 116 -3.00 1.79 12.45
C ILE A 116 -2.60 3.14 11.84
N ALA A 117 -2.49 3.23 10.51
CA ALA A 117 -2.18 4.48 9.83
C ALA A 117 -3.25 5.55 10.08
N GLY A 118 -4.53 5.18 10.04
CA GLY A 118 -5.67 6.04 10.35
C GLY A 118 -5.62 6.57 11.79
N LEU A 119 -5.40 5.67 12.77
CA LEU A 119 -5.27 6.04 14.18
C LEU A 119 -4.09 6.97 14.43
N LYS A 120 -2.94 6.74 13.78
CA LYS A 120 -1.78 7.62 13.89
C LYS A 120 -2.08 9.02 13.36
N ARG A 121 -2.78 9.13 12.22
CA ARG A 121 -3.23 10.42 11.66
C ARG A 121 -4.23 11.13 12.57
N LEU A 122 -5.16 10.39 13.17
CA LEU A 122 -6.09 10.94 14.16
C LEU A 122 -5.34 11.49 15.38
N GLY A 123 -4.36 10.75 15.90
CA GLY A 123 -3.49 11.22 16.98
C GLY A 123 -2.71 12.49 16.61
N MET A 124 -2.16 12.55 15.39
CA MET A 124 -1.53 13.77 14.88
C MET A 124 -2.51 14.95 14.82
N LEU A 125 -3.76 14.73 14.38
CA LEU A 125 -4.79 15.76 14.33
C LEU A 125 -5.15 16.28 15.73
N VAL A 126 -5.33 15.39 16.71
CA VAL A 126 -5.62 15.76 18.10
C VAL A 126 -4.48 16.62 18.67
N ASN A 127 -3.23 16.23 18.44
CA ASN A 127 -2.07 16.99 18.89
C ASN A 127 -1.97 18.36 18.20
N ALA A 128 -2.18 18.41 16.88
CA ALA A 128 -2.19 19.67 16.14
C ALA A 128 -3.33 20.60 16.60
N PHE A 129 -4.50 20.04 16.95
CA PHE A 129 -5.62 20.79 17.51
C PHE A 129 -5.35 21.34 18.91
N ASP A 130 -4.71 20.57 19.80
CA ASP A 130 -4.27 21.07 21.12
C ASP A 130 -3.24 22.20 20.97
N GLN A 131 -2.26 22.02 20.06
CA GLN A 131 -1.29 23.06 19.72
C GLN A 131 -1.96 24.32 19.19
N LEU A 132 -2.90 24.19 18.25
CA LEU A 132 -3.68 25.31 17.72
C LEU A 132 -4.40 26.07 18.84
N THR A 133 -5.05 25.33 19.75
CA THR A 133 -5.79 25.92 20.87
C THR A 133 -4.87 26.68 21.84
N ARG A 134 -3.67 26.14 22.12
CA ARG A 134 -2.66 26.82 22.95
C ARG A 134 -2.11 28.08 22.28
N LEU A 135 -1.78 28.00 20.99
CA LEU A 135 -1.24 29.12 20.23
C LEU A 135 -2.26 30.24 20.03
N ALA A 136 -3.53 29.88 19.82
CA ALA A 136 -4.65 30.82 19.76
C ALA A 136 -4.83 31.59 21.09
N LYS A 137 -4.75 30.90 22.23
CA LYS A 137 -4.79 31.55 23.56
C LYS A 137 -3.60 32.47 23.81
N GLY A 138 -2.41 32.08 23.33
CA GLY A 138 -1.19 32.87 23.44
C GLY A 138 -1.05 34.01 22.43
N ARG A 139 -2.06 34.25 21.56
CA ARG A 139 -2.05 35.25 20.48
C ARG A 139 -0.83 35.16 19.55
N LYS A 140 -0.26 33.96 19.38
CA LYS A 140 0.86 33.71 18.47
C LYS A 140 0.35 33.45 17.06
N TYR A 141 -0.13 34.49 16.38
CA TYR A 141 -0.86 34.35 15.11
C TYR A 141 -0.05 33.71 13.99
N ARG A 142 1.25 33.99 13.90
CA ARG A 142 2.13 33.35 12.90
C ARG A 142 2.22 31.83 13.04
N GLU A 143 2.46 31.35 14.26
CA GLU A 143 2.52 29.91 14.57
C GLU A 143 1.13 29.27 14.42
N THR A 144 0.08 30.00 14.80
CA THR A 144 -1.33 29.57 14.66
C THR A 144 -1.69 29.33 13.20
N ALA A 145 -1.23 30.17 12.27
CA ALA A 145 -1.46 29.98 10.84
C ALA A 145 -0.83 28.68 10.31
N SER A 146 0.39 28.36 10.76
CA SER A 146 1.08 27.11 10.38
C SER A 146 0.38 25.88 10.96
N ALA A 147 -0.01 25.92 12.24
CA ALA A 147 -0.77 24.83 12.88
C ALA A 147 -2.11 24.60 12.18
N LEU A 148 -2.79 25.68 11.76
CA LEU A 148 -4.05 25.59 11.04
C LEU A 148 -3.91 24.92 9.67
N GLN A 149 -2.84 25.23 8.92
CA GLN A 149 -2.53 24.55 7.66
C GLN A 149 -2.28 23.05 7.85
N ALA A 150 -1.54 22.68 8.90
CA ALA A 150 -1.32 21.28 9.24
C ALA A 150 -2.62 20.56 9.61
N VAL A 151 -3.53 21.23 10.32
CA VAL A 151 -4.85 20.68 10.64
C VAL A 151 -5.70 20.50 9.38
N GLN A 152 -5.68 21.44 8.43
CA GLN A 152 -6.42 21.33 7.17
C GLN A 152 -5.92 20.19 6.27
N SER A 153 -4.61 19.96 6.21
CA SER A 153 -4.08 18.84 5.43
C SER A 153 -4.47 17.49 6.05
N LEU A 154 -4.49 17.41 7.38
CA LEU A 154 -4.92 16.21 8.10
C LEU A 154 -6.43 15.95 8.01
N SER A 155 -7.25 17.00 7.97
CA SER A 155 -8.71 16.86 7.92
C SER A 155 -9.19 16.18 6.63
N VAL A 156 -8.60 16.51 5.48
CA VAL A 156 -8.99 15.93 4.16
C VAL A 156 -8.87 14.40 4.15
N HIS A 157 -7.84 13.87 4.79
CA HIS A 157 -7.61 12.41 4.83
C HIS A 157 -8.48 11.69 5.88
N LEU A 158 -9.19 12.43 6.72
CA LEU A 158 -9.99 11.89 7.82
C LEU A 158 -11.50 12.09 7.62
N ASP A 159 -11.94 12.72 6.52
CA ASP A 159 -13.37 12.94 6.21
C ASP A 159 -14.17 11.63 6.10
N GLN A 160 -13.57 10.59 5.53
CA GLN A 160 -14.18 9.25 5.46
C GLN A 160 -14.40 8.67 6.86
N LEU A 161 -13.44 8.89 7.78
CA LEU A 161 -13.53 8.43 9.16
C LEU A 161 -14.52 9.27 9.98
N ALA A 162 -14.60 10.57 9.72
CA ALA A 162 -15.55 11.47 10.35
C ALA A 162 -17.00 11.09 10.04
N SER A 163 -17.28 10.56 8.85
CA SER A 163 -18.62 10.11 8.46
C SER A 163 -19.05 8.83 9.17
N SER A 164 -18.11 7.94 9.48
CA SER A 164 -18.39 6.64 10.10
C SER A 164 -18.37 6.68 11.64
N VAL A 165 -17.54 7.54 12.24
CA VAL A 165 -17.30 7.57 13.69
C VAL A 165 -17.78 8.89 14.31
N PRO A 166 -18.88 8.89 15.10
CA PRO A 166 -19.45 10.11 15.70
C PRO A 166 -18.47 10.91 16.56
N ARG A 167 -17.55 10.21 17.24
CA ARG A 167 -16.54 10.87 18.08
C ARG A 167 -15.57 11.71 17.25
N VAL A 168 -15.19 11.23 16.05
CA VAL A 168 -14.34 11.98 15.13
C VAL A 168 -15.09 13.19 14.58
N ALA A 169 -16.37 13.02 14.21
CA ALA A 169 -17.22 14.14 13.82
C ALA A 169 -17.30 15.25 14.90
N SER A 170 -17.39 14.87 16.18
CA SER A 170 -17.41 15.85 17.28
C SER A 170 -16.11 16.66 17.38
N LEU A 171 -14.97 16.04 17.08
CA LEU A 171 -13.66 16.71 17.08
C LEU A 171 -13.55 17.70 15.91
N PHE A 172 -14.03 17.31 14.72
CA PHE A 172 -14.13 18.21 13.58
C PHE A 172 -15.07 19.41 13.86
N LYS A 173 -16.18 19.17 14.57
CA LYS A 173 -17.08 20.25 15.00
C LYS A 173 -16.38 21.20 15.97
N ALA A 174 -15.67 20.69 16.98
CA ALA A 174 -14.89 21.51 17.91
C ALA A 174 -13.79 22.31 17.20
N LEU A 175 -13.18 21.74 16.16
CA LEU A 175 -12.22 22.43 15.30
C LEU A 175 -12.88 23.61 14.58
N GLN A 176 -14.04 23.41 13.94
CA GLN A 176 -14.79 24.48 13.27
C GLN A 176 -15.22 25.59 14.24
N GLU A 177 -15.66 25.22 15.44
CA GLU A 177 -16.01 26.18 16.50
C GLU A 177 -14.80 27.03 16.92
N THR A 178 -13.63 26.40 17.07
CA THR A 178 -12.37 27.08 17.41
C THR A 178 -11.90 28.01 16.30
N GLN A 179 -12.01 27.59 15.03
CA GLN A 179 -11.75 28.44 13.86
C GLN A 179 -12.70 29.65 13.83
N GLY A 180 -13.98 29.44 14.11
CA GLY A 180 -14.98 30.51 14.20
C GLY A 180 -14.74 31.50 15.35
N LEU A 181 -14.26 31.01 16.50
CA LEU A 181 -13.83 31.86 17.62
C LEU A 181 -12.61 32.69 17.25
N LEU A 182 -11.56 32.05 16.73
CA LEU A 182 -10.33 32.70 16.31
C LEU A 182 -10.60 33.82 15.28
N ARG A 183 -11.51 33.56 14.33
CA ARG A 183 -11.94 34.58 13.36
C ARG A 183 -12.61 35.78 14.04
N ARG A 184 -13.50 35.54 15.01
CA ARG A 184 -14.18 36.63 15.75
C ARG A 184 -13.19 37.44 16.56
N THR A 185 -12.29 36.79 17.30
CA THR A 185 -11.25 37.45 18.09
C THR A 185 -10.38 38.34 17.22
N ILE A 186 -9.88 37.84 16.09
CA ILE A 186 -9.06 38.64 15.16
C ILE A 186 -9.86 39.84 14.63
N MET A 187 -11.11 39.63 14.23
CA MET A 187 -11.96 40.70 13.70
C MET A 187 -12.24 41.81 14.74
N GLU A 188 -12.46 41.44 15.99
CA GLU A 188 -12.62 42.38 17.11
C GLU A 188 -11.33 43.15 17.37
N GLU A 189 -10.17 42.47 17.38
CA GLU A 189 -8.86 43.12 17.52
C GLU A 189 -8.54 44.10 16.39
N PHE A 190 -8.96 43.80 15.16
CA PHE A 190 -8.88 44.77 14.07
C PHE A 190 -9.78 45.98 14.33
N SER A 191 -11.03 45.78 14.75
CA SER A 191 -11.97 46.89 14.99
C SER A 191 -11.46 47.83 16.08
N THR A 192 -10.95 47.30 17.20
CA THR A 192 -10.41 48.11 18.29
C THR A 192 -9.13 48.83 17.88
N ALA A 193 -8.23 48.16 17.15
CA ALA A 193 -7.00 48.80 16.65
C ALA A 193 -7.30 49.99 15.72
N PHE A 194 -8.38 49.92 14.93
CA PHE A 194 -8.83 51.03 14.07
C PHE A 194 -9.50 52.17 14.86
N GLU A 195 -10.29 51.85 15.89
CA GLU A 195 -10.99 52.83 16.73
C GLU A 195 -10.01 53.63 17.61
N ASP A 196 -9.01 52.95 18.17
CA ASP A 196 -7.98 53.56 19.02
C ASP A 196 -6.84 54.24 18.24
N LYS A 197 -6.88 54.21 16.90
CA LYS A 197 -5.79 54.67 16.00
C LYS A 197 -4.42 54.04 16.31
N SER A 198 -4.40 52.86 16.96
CA SER A 198 -3.18 52.17 17.41
C SER A 198 -2.59 51.22 16.36
N VAL A 199 -3.10 51.27 15.12
CA VAL A 199 -2.67 50.45 13.97
C VAL A 199 -1.16 50.51 13.72
N ALA A 200 -0.52 51.66 13.94
CA ALA A 200 0.92 51.82 13.74
C ALA A 200 1.76 51.03 14.76
N ILE A 201 1.25 50.85 15.98
CA ILE A 201 1.94 50.15 17.08
C ILE A 201 1.76 48.64 16.93
N ASN A 202 0.56 48.20 16.54
CA ASN A 202 0.20 46.78 16.44
C ASN A 202 0.45 46.17 15.04
N ARG A 203 1.15 46.87 14.15
CA ARG A 203 1.31 46.49 12.73
C ARG A 203 1.82 45.07 12.52
N GLY A 204 2.77 44.61 13.35
CA GLY A 204 3.32 43.25 13.28
C GLY A 204 2.28 42.17 13.62
N GLN A 205 1.54 42.33 14.72
CA GLN A 205 0.49 41.39 15.12
C GLN A 205 -0.69 41.39 14.15
N LEU A 206 -1.07 42.56 13.61
CA LEU A 206 -2.10 42.65 12.57
C LEU A 206 -1.66 41.96 11.27
N ALA A 207 -0.39 42.09 10.87
CA ALA A 207 0.15 41.38 9.71
C ALA A 207 0.13 39.85 9.92
N ASP A 208 0.54 39.38 11.10
CA ASP A 208 0.48 37.95 11.42
C ASP A 208 -0.96 37.43 11.54
N SER A 209 -1.90 38.27 11.98
CA SER A 209 -3.34 37.93 12.02
C SER A 209 -3.93 37.77 10.62
N CYS A 210 -3.46 38.55 9.64
CA CYS A 210 -3.84 38.37 8.24
C CYS A 210 -3.45 36.98 7.72
N LEU A 211 -2.27 36.46 8.11
CA LEU A 211 -1.83 35.11 7.72
C LEU A 211 -2.78 34.02 8.23
N VAL A 212 -3.34 34.20 9.44
CA VAL A 212 -4.33 33.28 10.01
C VAL A 212 -5.64 33.33 9.22
N ILE A 213 -6.10 34.52 8.84
CA ILE A 213 -7.31 34.69 8.03
C ILE A 213 -7.11 34.12 6.62
N ASP A 214 -5.90 34.25 6.06
CA ASP A 214 -5.55 33.65 4.77
C ASP A 214 -5.57 32.12 4.84
N ALA A 215 -5.02 31.55 5.92
CA ALA A 215 -5.02 30.12 6.17
C ALA A 215 -6.41 29.56 6.49
N LEU A 216 -7.33 30.33 7.09
CA LEU A 216 -8.72 29.94 7.35
C LEU A 216 -9.55 29.77 6.06
N GLY A 217 -9.04 30.16 4.89
CA GLY A 217 -9.66 29.94 3.58
C GLY A 217 -10.62 31.06 3.12
N PRO A 218 -11.21 30.94 1.91
CA PRO A 218 -12.07 31.97 1.33
C PRO A 218 -13.38 32.20 2.11
N ASP A 219 -13.90 31.22 2.85
CA ASP A 219 -15.08 31.41 3.71
C ASP A 219 -14.86 32.44 4.81
N ALA A 220 -13.63 32.54 5.32
CA ALA A 220 -13.26 33.59 6.26
C ALA A 220 -13.22 34.99 5.63
N ARG A 221 -12.98 35.09 4.31
CA ARG A 221 -13.08 36.34 3.56
C ARG A 221 -14.53 36.71 3.22
N LEU A 222 -15.38 35.72 2.98
CA LEU A 222 -16.72 35.92 2.38
C LEU A 222 -17.82 36.24 3.41
N VAL A 223 -17.78 35.66 4.62
CA VAL A 223 -18.96 35.68 5.50
C VAL A 223 -19.33 37.05 6.11
N LYS A 224 -18.52 38.11 6.02
CA LYS A 224 -18.94 39.49 6.41
C LYS A 224 -18.32 40.64 5.60
N LYS A 225 -17.86 40.41 4.36
CA LYS A 225 -17.36 41.50 3.49
C LYS A 225 -18.33 41.80 2.36
N LYS A 226 -19.21 42.77 2.59
CA LYS A 226 -19.57 43.78 1.57
C LYS A 226 -20.33 44.96 2.18
N SER A 227 -21.22 44.74 3.15
CA SER A 227 -22.04 45.82 3.71
C SER A 227 -21.30 46.66 4.76
N LEU A 228 -20.76 46.07 5.83
CA LEU A 228 -20.36 46.85 7.01
C LEU A 228 -18.93 47.43 6.89
N PHE A 229 -17.98 46.65 6.39
CA PHE A 229 -16.60 47.10 6.19
C PHE A 229 -16.50 48.16 5.07
N LEU A 230 -17.22 47.96 3.96
CA LEU A 230 -17.21 48.91 2.84
C LEU A 230 -17.96 50.20 3.20
N LYS A 231 -19.10 50.12 3.93
CA LYS A 231 -19.79 51.32 4.45
C LYS A 231 -18.95 52.09 5.47
N LYS A 232 -18.22 51.41 6.37
CA LYS A 232 -17.35 52.07 7.37
C LYS A 232 -16.11 52.69 6.70
N LEU A 233 -15.53 52.05 5.68
CA LEU A 233 -14.39 52.60 4.91
C LEU A 233 -14.81 53.77 4.00
N ILE A 234 -15.92 53.64 3.27
CA ILE A 234 -16.47 54.71 2.42
C ILE A 234 -16.93 55.87 3.29
N GLY A 235 -17.59 55.62 4.42
CA GLY A 235 -17.99 56.67 5.36
C GLY A 235 -16.79 57.42 5.94
N LEU A 236 -15.71 56.71 6.30
CA LEU A 236 -14.48 57.34 6.79
C LEU A 236 -13.73 58.11 5.69
N TRP A 237 -13.78 57.63 4.45
CA TRP A 237 -13.24 58.34 3.28
C TRP A 237 -14.03 59.60 2.94
N ILE A 238 -15.36 59.55 2.95
CA ILE A 238 -16.25 60.71 2.72
C ILE A 238 -16.08 61.74 3.84
N ALA A 239 -16.04 61.30 5.10
CA ALA A 239 -15.81 62.19 6.23
C ALA A 239 -14.43 62.87 6.17
N LYS A 240 -13.40 62.12 5.75
CA LYS A 240 -12.04 62.67 5.59
C LYS A 240 -11.94 63.62 4.41
N ALA A 241 -12.59 63.32 3.28
CA ALA A 241 -12.67 64.20 2.12
C ALA A 241 -13.38 65.52 2.45
N ALA A 242 -14.54 65.45 3.12
CA ALA A 242 -15.30 66.63 3.54
C ALA A 242 -14.52 67.50 4.54
N ALA A 243 -13.79 66.89 5.49
CA ALA A 243 -12.94 67.63 6.42
C ALA A 243 -11.79 68.36 5.70
N THR A 244 -11.17 67.76 4.67
CA THR A 244 -10.12 68.45 3.89
C THR A 244 -10.64 69.58 3.01
N THR A 245 -11.88 69.51 2.53
CA THR A 245 -12.47 70.60 1.72
C THR A 245 -12.90 71.80 2.58
N ILE A 246 -13.26 71.58 3.85
CA ILE A 246 -13.64 72.64 4.79
C ILE A 246 -12.41 73.40 5.33
N TYR A 247 -11.23 72.79 5.37
CA TYR A 247 -9.99 73.46 5.82
C TYR A 247 -9.21 74.19 4.69
N MET A 248 -9.73 74.18 3.46
CA MET A 248 -9.11 74.82 2.28
C MET A 248 -9.99 75.92 1.65
N LEU A 249 -11.07 76.33 2.33
CA LEU A 249 -11.76 77.61 2.14
C LEU A 249 -11.53 78.49 3.38
#